data_AF-A0A3N7H605-F1
#
_entry.id   AF-A0A3N7H605-F1
#
_cell.length_a   1.000
_cell.length_b   1.000
_cell.length_c   1.000
_cell.angle_alpha   90.00
_cell.angle_beta   90.00
_cell.angle_gamma   90.00
#
_symmetry.space_group_name_H-M   'P 1'
#
loop_
_entity.id
_entity.type
_entity.pdbx_description
1 polymer ?
#
loop_
_entity_poly.entity_id
_entity_poly.type
_entity_poly.pdbx_seq_one_letter_code
_entity_poly.pdbx_strand_id
1 'polypeptide(L)'
;MMRNFNLEQVSALASRFDIEGNVTDVSPFGSGHINDTYRVLTDGYNTDGYLLQRVNHHVFKNVKAVMENMQLVIRHLKEKYRQPGDQTVPVEKKVLTLIPTRENDPYLVDDAGNFWRMLILLADTRSYDIVETPQQAREGGRAFGQFQRLLSDLDVGNIHEVLPDFHHIEKRLDKLNHAVAADPVNRVAQASAELAAIKCRERRMHTILDLAADGILPIRITHNDTKFNNVLLDMQDKAQCVIDLDTVMPGYVAYDFGDAIRTIINRAAEDEADLSKITLNIPLFEAYASGYFEEAHYFLTAEEVNSLIEGVLLLPYMQAVRFLTDFLEGDHYYKVHHADHNLQRTRAQLRLVEQLEVHEPELREIIDRVVRQYQK
;
A
#
# COMPACT_ATOMS: atom_id res chain seq x y z
N MET A 1 -2.68 18.11 -15.61
CA MET A 1 -1.38 18.63 -15.12
C MET A 1 -1.69 19.58 -13.97
N MET A 2 -1.51 19.14 -12.72
CA MET A 2 -1.94 19.89 -11.53
C MET A 2 -1.04 21.12 -11.33
N ARG A 3 -1.64 22.28 -11.05
CA ARG A 3 -0.92 23.54 -10.85
C ARG A 3 0.04 23.36 -9.65
N ASN A 4 1.33 23.63 -9.85
CA ASN A 4 2.26 23.78 -8.75
C ASN A 4 1.76 24.93 -7.86
N PHE A 5 1.40 24.64 -6.61
CA PHE A 5 1.08 25.69 -5.64
C PHE A 5 2.32 26.53 -5.37
N ASN A 6 2.13 27.85 -5.21
CA ASN A 6 3.19 28.71 -4.69
C ASN A 6 3.50 28.28 -3.25
N LEU A 7 4.77 28.12 -2.89
CA LEU A 7 5.20 27.73 -1.55
C LEU A 7 4.70 28.70 -0.46
N GLU A 8 4.49 29.98 -0.80
CA GLU A 8 3.86 30.94 0.10
C GLU A 8 2.41 30.57 0.44
N GLN A 9 1.64 30.05 -0.54
CA GLN A 9 0.28 29.58 -0.31
C GLN A 9 0.29 28.33 0.57
N VAL A 10 1.23 27.42 0.35
CA VAL A 10 1.38 26.21 1.16
C VAL A 10 1.76 26.56 2.60
N SER A 11 2.65 27.54 2.80
CA SER A 11 3.00 28.07 4.13
C SER A 11 1.80 28.70 4.85
N ALA A 12 1.00 29.49 4.13
CA ALA A 12 -0.23 30.07 4.68
C ALA A 12 -1.26 28.99 5.08
N LEU A 13 -1.39 27.91 4.30
CA LEU A 13 -2.23 26.77 4.62
C LEU A 13 -1.72 26.01 5.86
N ALA A 14 -0.40 25.75 5.93
CA ALA A 14 0.22 25.08 7.08
C ALA A 14 -0.05 25.82 8.39
N SER A 15 -0.01 27.16 8.37
CA SER A 15 -0.24 28.01 9.54
C SER A 15 -1.68 27.96 10.10
N ARG A 16 -2.63 27.36 9.37
CA ARG A 16 -4.02 27.15 9.82
C ARG A 16 -4.19 25.88 10.66
N PHE A 17 -3.17 25.03 10.73
CA PHE A 17 -3.11 23.88 11.61
C PHE A 17 -2.59 24.27 13.00
N ASP A 18 -2.88 23.44 13.99
CA ASP A 18 -2.39 23.59 15.36
C ASP A 18 -0.93 23.11 15.49
N ILE A 19 -0.05 23.78 14.76
CA ILE A 19 1.40 23.52 14.76
C ILE A 19 2.11 24.33 15.86
N GLU A 20 3.20 23.78 16.38
CA GLU A 20 4.07 24.47 17.32
C GLU A 20 5.06 25.36 16.57
N GLY A 21 5.16 26.62 16.98
CA GLY A 21 6.03 27.60 16.34
C GLY A 21 5.47 28.18 15.04
N ASN A 22 6.27 29.03 14.40
CA ASN A 22 5.98 29.63 13.10
C ASN A 22 6.64 28.81 11.98
N VAL A 23 5.98 28.75 10.83
CA VAL A 23 6.54 28.11 9.64
C VAL A 23 7.80 28.85 9.18
N THR A 24 8.92 28.14 9.10
CA THR A 24 10.22 28.68 8.67
C THR A 24 10.59 28.25 7.25
N ASP A 25 10.17 27.04 6.83
CA ASP A 25 10.43 26.50 5.50
C ASP A 25 9.32 25.55 5.05
N VAL A 26 9.05 25.53 3.74
CA VAL A 26 8.14 24.57 3.10
C VAL A 26 8.77 24.08 1.81
N SER A 27 8.90 22.77 1.68
CA SER A 27 9.49 22.14 0.49
C SER A 27 8.70 20.91 0.06
N PRO A 28 8.57 20.60 -1.24
CA PRO A 28 8.07 19.31 -1.70
C PRO A 28 8.84 18.16 -1.04
N PHE A 29 8.16 17.07 -0.69
CA PHE A 29 8.75 15.97 0.06
C PHE A 29 8.24 14.60 -0.42
N GLY A 30 9.17 13.64 -0.54
CA GLY A 30 8.89 12.27 -0.93
C GLY A 30 8.74 12.02 -2.43
N SER A 31 8.55 10.74 -2.79
CA SER A 31 8.36 10.23 -4.16
C SER A 31 6.92 9.80 -4.45
N GLY A 32 6.00 9.99 -3.51
CA GLY A 32 4.62 9.51 -3.56
C GLY A 32 3.86 9.92 -4.84
N HIS A 33 3.03 9.01 -5.36
CA HIS A 33 2.36 9.20 -6.65
C HIS A 33 0.91 9.67 -6.57
N ILE A 34 0.28 9.59 -5.38
CA ILE A 34 -1.15 9.85 -5.20
C ILE A 34 -1.39 11.26 -4.66
N ASN A 35 -0.86 11.58 -3.48
CA ASN A 35 -1.02 12.88 -2.81
C ASN A 35 0.17 13.80 -3.07
N ASP A 36 -0.05 15.11 -3.06
CA ASP A 36 1.06 16.06 -3.00
C ASP A 36 1.48 16.21 -1.54
N THR A 37 2.76 15.97 -1.26
CA THR A 37 3.31 16.02 0.11
C THR A 37 4.36 17.12 0.21
N TYR A 38 4.23 17.94 1.24
CA TYR A 38 5.16 19.01 1.58
C TYR A 38 5.70 18.81 2.99
N ARG A 39 7.00 18.95 3.16
CA ARG A 39 7.62 19.07 4.47
C ARG A 39 7.49 20.51 4.93
N VAL A 40 7.04 20.70 6.17
CA VAL A 40 6.89 21.99 6.84
C VAL A 40 7.82 22.00 8.05
N LEU A 41 8.80 22.90 8.04
CA LEU A 41 9.67 23.14 9.19
C LEU A 41 9.18 24.36 9.98
N THR A 42 9.39 24.32 11.29
CA THR A 42 8.99 25.41 12.20
C THR A 42 10.15 25.81 13.10
N ASP A 43 9.99 26.92 13.84
CA ASP A 43 10.88 27.32 14.93
C ASP A 43 10.49 26.73 16.30
N GLY A 44 9.54 25.78 16.32
CA GLY A 44 9.13 25.03 17.51
C GLY A 44 10.20 24.07 18.01
N TYR A 45 10.09 23.63 19.27
CA TYR A 45 11.14 22.85 19.94
C TYR A 45 10.83 21.35 20.06
N ASN A 46 9.55 20.96 20.05
CA ASN A 46 9.17 19.58 20.39
C ASN A 46 8.95 18.65 19.19
N THR A 47 9.17 19.13 17.96
CA THR A 47 8.98 18.32 16.75
C THR A 47 9.99 18.67 15.67
N ASP A 48 10.42 17.66 14.92
CA ASP A 48 11.34 17.81 13.79
C ASP A 48 10.66 18.38 12.52
N GLY A 49 9.34 18.62 12.61
CA GLY A 49 8.54 19.24 11.57
C GLY A 49 7.25 18.48 11.29
N TYR A 50 6.62 18.83 10.19
CA TYR A 50 5.33 18.29 9.80
C TYR A 50 5.30 17.90 8.32
N LEU A 51 4.32 17.07 7.98
CA LEU A 51 3.95 16.72 6.62
C LEU A 51 2.57 17.30 6.34
N LEU A 52 2.52 18.30 5.46
CA LEU A 52 1.28 18.84 4.91
C LEU A 52 0.98 18.10 3.60
N GLN A 53 -0.19 17.47 3.53
CA GLN A 53 -0.59 16.67 2.38
C GLN A 53 -1.87 17.19 1.77
N ARG A 54 -1.87 17.38 0.45
CA ARG A 54 -3.09 17.58 -0.34
C ARG A 54 -3.65 16.23 -0.73
N VAL A 55 -4.82 15.88 -0.19
CA VAL A 55 -5.49 14.61 -0.47
C VAL A 55 -6.00 14.63 -1.91
N ASN A 56 -5.69 13.58 -2.66
CA ASN A 56 -6.14 13.43 -4.04
C ASN A 56 -7.62 13.04 -4.10
N HIS A 57 -8.49 14.04 -4.03
CA HIS A 57 -9.94 13.88 -4.10
C HIS A 57 -10.46 13.48 -5.50
N HIS A 58 -9.57 13.34 -6.51
CA HIS A 58 -9.94 12.72 -7.78
C HIS A 58 -9.92 11.20 -7.67
N VAL A 59 -9.05 10.64 -6.83
CA VAL A 59 -8.99 9.22 -6.50
C VAL A 59 -9.93 8.92 -5.33
N PHE A 60 -9.77 9.63 -4.22
CA PHE A 60 -10.59 9.48 -3.02
C PHE A 60 -11.81 10.40 -3.06
N LYS A 61 -12.90 9.92 -3.67
CA LYS A 61 -14.13 10.72 -3.84
C LYS A 61 -14.79 11.12 -2.51
N ASN A 62 -14.62 10.30 -1.48
CA ASN A 62 -15.11 10.58 -0.13
C ASN A 62 -13.94 10.82 0.84
N VAL A 63 -13.36 12.01 0.77
CA VAL A 63 -12.23 12.40 1.65
C VAL A 63 -12.62 12.33 3.13
N LYS A 64 -13.88 12.62 3.47
CA LYS A 64 -14.36 12.51 4.84
C LYS A 64 -14.19 11.08 5.37
N ALA A 65 -14.61 10.07 4.62
CA ALA A 65 -14.45 8.67 5.01
C ALA A 65 -12.97 8.25 5.15
N VAL A 66 -12.08 8.74 4.28
CA VAL A 66 -10.62 8.50 4.41
C VAL A 66 -10.10 9.04 5.73
N MET A 67 -10.50 10.27 6.09
CA MET A 67 -10.06 10.89 7.34
C MET A 67 -10.68 10.23 8.58
N GLU A 68 -11.94 9.79 8.51
CA GLU A 68 -12.60 9.02 9.58
C GLU A 68 -11.90 7.67 9.82
N ASN A 69 -11.58 6.91 8.77
CA ASN A 69 -10.78 5.68 8.85
C ASN A 69 -9.42 5.95 9.48
N MET A 70 -8.67 6.94 8.96
CA MET A 70 -7.34 7.27 9.45
C MET A 70 -7.35 7.67 10.93
N GLN A 71 -8.29 8.51 11.36
CA GLN A 71 -8.42 8.89 12.77
C GLN A 71 -8.74 7.69 13.67
N LEU A 72 -9.64 6.81 13.24
CA LEU A 72 -10.02 5.61 14.00
C LEU A 72 -8.83 4.65 14.15
N VAL A 73 -8.14 4.36 13.05
CA VAL A 73 -6.96 3.49 13.00
C VAL A 73 -5.83 4.05 13.87
N ILE A 74 -5.48 5.34 13.70
CA ILE A 74 -4.44 5.99 14.51
C ILE A 74 -4.77 5.91 16.01
N ARG A 75 -6.02 6.22 16.39
CA ARG A 75 -6.45 6.18 17.79
C ARG A 75 -6.32 4.76 18.36
N HIS A 76 -6.87 3.77 17.65
CA HIS A 76 -6.83 2.37 18.07
C HIS A 76 -5.40 1.86 18.24
N LEU A 77 -4.53 2.09 17.24
CA LEU A 77 -3.11 1.71 17.33
C LEU A 77 -2.40 2.37 18.51
N LYS A 78 -2.61 3.68 18.73
CA LYS A 78 -2.03 4.37 19.89
C LYS A 78 -2.50 3.79 21.22
N GLU A 79 -3.79 3.44 21.34
CA GLU A 79 -4.33 2.78 22.53
C GLU A 79 -3.68 1.42 22.75
N LYS A 80 -3.50 0.63 21.69
CA LYS A 80 -2.81 -0.67 21.76
C LYS A 80 -1.37 -0.57 22.21
N TYR A 81 -0.60 0.37 21.67
CA TYR A 81 0.80 0.56 22.07
C TYR A 81 0.98 1.14 23.47
N ARG A 82 -0.05 1.77 24.05
CA ARG A 82 -0.04 2.27 25.44
C ARG A 82 -0.31 1.17 26.48
N GLN A 83 -0.85 0.03 26.08
CA GLN A 83 -1.07 -1.09 26.99
C GLN A 83 0.27 -1.58 27.57
N PRO A 84 0.28 -2.22 28.76
CA PRO A 84 1.51 -2.70 29.38
C PRO A 84 2.28 -3.64 28.44
N GLY A 85 3.53 -3.28 28.10
CA GLY A 85 4.34 -3.98 27.10
C GLY A 85 5.69 -3.30 26.89
N ASP A 86 6.31 -3.52 25.73
CA ASP A 86 7.58 -2.88 25.37
C ASP A 86 7.38 -1.37 25.09
N GLN A 87 7.68 -0.55 26.10
CA GLN A 87 7.64 0.91 26.08
C GLN A 87 8.99 1.56 25.75
N THR A 88 9.95 0.82 25.21
CA THR A 88 11.29 1.36 24.87
C THR A 88 11.26 2.44 23.79
N VAL A 89 10.29 2.36 22.88
CA VAL A 89 10.08 3.35 21.81
C VAL A 89 8.76 4.09 22.05
N PRO A 90 8.75 5.44 22.06
CA PRO A 90 7.55 6.24 22.24
C PRO A 90 6.45 5.92 21.22
N VAL A 91 5.19 5.98 21.65
CA VAL A 91 4.02 5.66 20.80
C VAL A 91 3.95 6.59 19.59
N GLU A 92 4.36 7.84 19.76
CA GLU A 92 4.40 8.88 18.75
C GLU A 92 5.42 8.58 17.64
N LYS A 93 6.40 7.70 17.91
CA LYS A 93 7.31 7.17 16.88
C LYS A 93 6.75 5.94 16.18
N LYS A 94 5.81 5.22 16.80
CA LYS A 94 5.23 3.96 16.28
C LYS A 94 3.99 4.15 15.41
N VAL A 95 3.27 5.26 15.60
CA VAL A 95 2.01 5.55 14.91
C VAL A 95 1.99 7.00 14.46
N LEU A 96 1.52 7.23 13.24
CA LEU A 96 1.26 8.57 12.71
C LEU A 96 0.43 9.42 13.68
N THR A 97 0.71 10.73 13.68
CA THR A 97 -0.02 11.70 14.49
C THR A 97 -0.62 12.78 13.60
N LEU A 98 -1.94 12.78 13.47
CA LEU A 98 -2.68 13.87 12.83
C LEU A 98 -2.65 15.12 13.71
N ILE A 99 -2.40 16.26 13.07
CA ILE A 99 -2.49 17.58 13.69
C ILE A 99 -3.80 18.22 13.20
N PRO A 100 -4.70 18.61 14.11
CA PRO A 100 -5.96 19.22 13.72
C PRO A 100 -5.75 20.65 13.21
N THR A 101 -6.79 21.21 12.61
CA THR A 101 -6.86 22.65 12.36
C THR A 101 -6.95 23.39 13.71
N ARG A 102 -6.71 24.71 13.71
CA ARG A 102 -6.97 25.55 14.90
C ARG A 102 -8.44 25.57 15.35
N GLU A 103 -9.34 25.11 14.49
CA GLU A 103 -10.77 24.93 14.75
C GLU A 103 -11.10 23.48 15.22
N ASN A 104 -10.06 22.66 15.43
CA ASN A 104 -10.14 21.26 15.87
C ASN A 104 -10.71 20.28 14.84
N ASP A 105 -10.66 20.63 13.55
CA ASP A 105 -11.05 19.72 12.45
C ASP A 105 -9.88 18.80 12.03
N PRO A 106 -10.14 17.57 11.55
CA PRO A 106 -9.09 16.64 11.11
C PRO A 106 -8.37 17.05 9.82
N TYR A 107 -8.98 17.91 9.02
CA TYR A 107 -8.46 18.39 7.74
C TYR A 107 -9.04 19.76 7.44
N LEU A 108 -8.42 20.44 6.48
CA LEU A 108 -8.76 21.76 6.00
C LEU A 108 -9.25 21.69 4.55
N VAL A 109 -10.27 22.48 4.21
CA VAL A 109 -10.67 22.73 2.81
C VAL A 109 -10.23 24.13 2.42
N ASP A 110 -9.50 24.27 1.31
CA ASP A 110 -9.09 25.57 0.77
C ASP A 110 -10.16 26.20 -0.14
N ASP A 111 -9.97 27.47 -0.51
CA ASP A 111 -10.93 28.21 -1.35
C ASP A 111 -11.10 27.61 -2.75
N ALA A 112 -10.16 26.76 -3.19
CA ALA A 112 -10.22 26.05 -4.46
C ALA A 112 -10.86 24.65 -4.32
N GLY A 113 -11.36 24.29 -3.14
CA GLY A 113 -12.00 23.01 -2.86
C GLY A 113 -11.04 21.83 -2.69
N ASN A 114 -9.74 22.07 -2.48
CA ASN A 114 -8.80 21.01 -2.16
C ASN A 114 -8.81 20.70 -0.66
N PHE A 115 -8.55 19.44 -0.35
CA PHE A 115 -8.51 18.92 1.01
C PHE A 115 -7.06 18.76 1.47
N TRP A 116 -6.75 19.25 2.66
CA TRP A 116 -5.42 19.29 3.23
C TRP A 116 -5.41 18.68 4.62
N ARG A 117 -4.43 17.84 4.92
CA ARG A 117 -4.21 17.31 6.28
C ARG A 117 -2.78 17.56 6.73
N MET A 118 -2.58 17.60 8.04
CA MET A 118 -1.26 17.76 8.65
C MET A 118 -0.92 16.55 9.52
N LEU A 119 0.29 16.04 9.37
CA LEU A 119 0.85 14.95 10.16
C LEU A 119 2.17 15.39 10.80
N ILE A 120 2.54 14.83 11.95
CA ILE A 120 3.91 14.97 12.47
C ILE A 120 4.87 14.25 11.53
N LEU A 121 5.98 14.90 11.18
CA LEU A 121 7.10 14.26 10.49
C LEU A 121 7.85 13.37 11.49
N LEU A 122 7.98 12.09 11.16
CA LEU A 122 8.82 11.18 11.93
C LEU A 122 10.28 11.35 11.48
N ALA A 123 11.13 11.87 12.37
CA ALA A 123 12.55 11.99 12.13
C ALA A 123 13.30 10.68 12.43
N ASP A 124 14.56 10.64 12.00
CA ASP A 124 15.47 9.49 12.15
C ASP A 124 14.90 8.19 11.59
N THR A 125 14.09 8.31 10.53
CA THR A 125 13.54 7.17 9.79
C THR A 125 14.02 7.10 8.35
N ARG A 126 14.01 5.90 7.79
CA ARG A 126 14.29 5.60 6.39
C ARG A 126 13.18 4.74 5.81
N SER A 127 12.85 4.98 4.55
CA SER A 127 12.04 4.09 3.71
C SER A 127 12.87 3.68 2.50
N TYR A 128 12.60 2.49 1.97
CA TYR A 128 13.34 1.95 0.82
C TYR A 128 12.36 1.59 -0.29
N ASP A 129 12.64 2.02 -1.53
CA ASP A 129 11.83 1.63 -2.69
C ASP A 129 12.14 0.19 -3.15
N ILE A 130 13.36 -0.28 -2.89
CA ILE A 130 13.82 -1.63 -3.20
C ILE A 130 14.39 -2.26 -1.93
N VAL A 131 13.98 -3.49 -1.63
CA VAL A 131 14.50 -4.26 -0.50
C VAL A 131 15.77 -4.98 -0.92
N GLU A 132 16.87 -4.73 -0.22
CA GLU A 132 18.18 -5.28 -0.56
C GLU A 132 18.61 -6.40 0.38
N THR A 133 18.14 -6.39 1.63
CA THR A 133 18.62 -7.30 2.66
C THR A 133 17.50 -8.15 3.29
N PRO A 134 17.81 -9.39 3.74
CA PRO A 134 16.87 -10.19 4.52
C PRO A 134 16.40 -9.52 5.81
N GLN A 135 17.25 -8.68 6.45
CA GLN A 135 16.85 -7.94 7.65
C GLN A 135 15.70 -6.98 7.35
N GLN A 136 15.84 -6.16 6.29
CA GLN A 136 14.79 -5.25 5.84
C GLN A 136 13.50 -6.02 5.52
N ALA A 137 13.59 -7.10 4.74
CA ALA A 137 12.43 -7.93 4.41
C ALA A 137 11.72 -8.48 5.67
N ARG A 138 12.48 -8.99 6.65
CA ARG A 138 11.92 -9.48 7.92
C ARG A 138 11.21 -8.37 8.68
N GLU A 139 11.82 -7.19 8.79
CA GLU A 139 11.21 -6.07 9.50
C GLU A 139 9.98 -5.51 8.78
N GLY A 140 9.94 -5.52 7.44
CA GLY A 140 8.72 -5.23 6.69
C GLY A 140 7.60 -6.24 6.97
N GLY A 141 7.93 -7.53 7.02
CA GLY A 141 6.99 -8.58 7.41
C GLY A 141 6.44 -8.34 8.82
N ARG A 142 7.34 -8.11 9.79
CA ARG A 142 6.98 -7.78 11.18
C ARG A 142 6.06 -6.56 11.23
N ALA A 143 6.37 -5.49 10.50
CA ALA A 143 5.59 -4.26 10.51
C ALA A 143 4.13 -4.50 10.08
N PHE A 144 3.91 -5.14 8.92
CA PHE A 144 2.55 -5.40 8.43
C PHE A 144 1.81 -6.46 9.24
N GLY A 145 2.51 -7.51 9.70
CA GLY A 145 1.92 -8.52 10.59
C GLY A 145 1.48 -7.89 11.92
N GLN A 146 2.31 -7.01 12.50
CA GLN A 146 1.97 -6.28 13.72
C GLN A 146 0.82 -5.32 13.47
N PHE A 147 0.83 -4.56 12.37
CA PHE A 147 -0.25 -3.64 12.00
C PHE A 147 -1.61 -4.36 11.95
N GLN A 148 -1.69 -5.50 11.25
CA GLN A 148 -2.90 -6.29 11.15
C GLN A 148 -3.29 -6.91 12.51
N ARG A 149 -2.33 -7.42 13.28
CA ARG A 149 -2.59 -7.96 14.63
C ARG A 149 -3.20 -6.90 15.55
N LEU A 150 -2.64 -5.69 15.56
CA LEU A 150 -3.12 -4.62 16.43
C LEU A 150 -4.51 -4.10 16.03
N LEU A 151 -4.89 -4.26 14.76
CA LEU A 151 -6.23 -3.92 14.26
C LEU A 151 -7.22 -5.10 14.29
N SER A 152 -6.76 -6.31 14.61
CA SER A 152 -7.59 -7.53 14.50
C SER A 152 -8.83 -7.56 15.40
N ASP A 153 -8.88 -6.72 16.44
CA ASP A 153 -10.02 -6.57 17.34
C ASP A 153 -10.79 -5.26 17.17
N LEU A 154 -10.40 -4.42 16.20
CA LEU A 154 -11.19 -3.28 15.79
C LEU A 154 -12.33 -3.77 14.90
N ASP A 155 -13.57 -3.42 15.25
CA ASP A 155 -14.74 -3.82 14.48
C ASP A 155 -14.69 -3.21 13.06
N VAL A 156 -14.61 -4.10 12.08
CA VAL A 156 -14.55 -3.78 10.65
C VAL A 156 -15.78 -2.99 10.19
N GLY A 157 -16.93 -3.14 10.85
CA GLY A 157 -18.14 -2.37 10.56
C GLY A 157 -18.00 -0.86 10.79
N ASN A 158 -16.98 -0.43 11.53
CA ASN A 158 -16.67 0.99 11.77
C ASN A 158 -15.71 1.59 10.73
N ILE A 159 -15.21 0.79 9.77
CA ILE A 159 -14.27 1.24 8.74
C ILE A 159 -14.98 1.34 7.40
N HIS A 160 -14.85 2.49 6.75
CA HIS A 160 -15.45 2.74 5.45
C HIS A 160 -14.66 2.08 4.30
N GLU A 161 -15.36 1.62 3.27
CA GLU A 161 -14.75 1.35 1.97
C GLU A 161 -14.53 2.68 1.23
N VAL A 162 -13.27 3.11 1.15
CA VAL A 162 -12.90 4.44 0.59
C VAL A 162 -12.56 4.39 -0.89
N LEU A 163 -12.20 3.21 -1.39
CA LEU A 163 -11.99 2.92 -2.80
C LEU A 163 -12.76 1.64 -3.16
N PRO A 164 -14.04 1.76 -3.53
CA PRO A 164 -14.82 0.63 -3.98
C PRO A 164 -14.14 -0.12 -5.11
N ASP A 165 -14.22 -1.45 -5.07
CA ASP A 165 -13.65 -2.35 -6.06
C ASP A 165 -12.11 -2.27 -6.21
N PHE A 166 -11.39 -1.74 -5.20
CA PHE A 166 -9.95 -1.50 -5.32
C PHE A 166 -9.18 -2.77 -5.68
N HIS A 167 -9.37 -3.83 -4.91
CA HIS A 167 -8.80 -5.17 -5.13
C HIS A 167 -9.82 -6.19 -5.67
N HIS A 168 -10.90 -5.73 -6.32
CA HIS A 168 -11.92 -6.62 -6.86
C HIS A 168 -11.58 -7.05 -8.29
N ILE A 169 -10.99 -8.24 -8.45
CA ILE A 169 -10.44 -8.67 -9.74
C ILE A 169 -11.48 -8.79 -10.85
N GLU A 170 -12.69 -9.27 -10.55
CA GLU A 170 -13.77 -9.37 -11.55
C GLU A 170 -14.10 -8.00 -12.16
N LYS A 171 -14.25 -6.95 -11.32
CA LYS A 171 -14.46 -5.58 -11.80
C LYS A 171 -13.28 -5.02 -12.59
N ARG A 172 -12.05 -5.45 -12.29
CA ARG A 172 -10.86 -5.06 -13.08
C ARG A 172 -10.86 -5.73 -14.45
N LEU A 173 -11.23 -7.00 -14.52
CA LEU A 173 -11.35 -7.75 -15.77
C LEU A 173 -12.52 -7.23 -16.62
N ASP A 174 -13.64 -6.88 -15.99
CA ASP A 174 -14.76 -6.22 -16.67
C ASP A 174 -14.29 -4.93 -17.36
N LYS A 175 -13.56 -4.08 -16.64
CA LYS A 175 -12.99 -2.84 -17.22
C LYS A 175 -12.06 -3.14 -18.39
N LEU A 176 -11.17 -4.13 -18.26
CA LEU A 176 -10.31 -4.56 -19.36
C LEU A 176 -11.12 -5.02 -20.58
N ASN A 177 -12.15 -5.84 -20.38
CA ASN A 177 -13.01 -6.33 -21.46
C ASN A 177 -13.74 -5.18 -22.17
N HIS A 178 -14.20 -4.17 -21.44
CA HIS A 178 -14.80 -2.97 -22.02
C HIS A 178 -13.77 -2.16 -22.83
N ALA A 179 -12.56 -1.96 -22.31
CA ALA A 179 -11.48 -1.26 -23.02
C ALA A 179 -11.08 -1.99 -24.32
N VAL A 180 -11.03 -3.33 -24.30
CA VAL A 180 -10.77 -4.15 -25.49
C VAL A 180 -11.89 -4.01 -26.52
N ALA A 181 -13.15 -4.01 -26.09
CA ALA A 181 -14.29 -3.88 -27.00
C ALA A 181 -14.38 -2.47 -27.63
N ALA A 182 -14.00 -1.44 -26.87
CA ALA A 182 -14.02 -0.06 -27.35
C ALA A 182 -12.80 0.30 -28.22
N ASP A 183 -11.63 -0.26 -27.91
CA ASP A 183 -10.32 0.00 -28.55
C ASP A 183 -10.10 1.48 -28.92
N PRO A 184 -10.27 2.43 -27.97
CA PRO A 184 -10.42 3.86 -28.28
C PRO A 184 -9.18 4.48 -28.94
N VAL A 185 -8.01 3.86 -28.77
CA VAL A 185 -6.73 4.32 -29.34
C VAL A 185 -6.07 3.29 -30.28
N ASN A 186 -6.82 2.27 -30.75
CA ASN A 186 -6.37 1.25 -31.70
C ASN A 186 -5.10 0.49 -31.28
N ARG A 187 -5.04 0.10 -29.99
CA ARG A 187 -3.89 -0.56 -29.37
C ARG A 187 -4.12 -2.04 -29.08
N VAL A 188 -5.36 -2.55 -29.16
CA VAL A 188 -5.69 -3.96 -28.86
C VAL A 188 -4.83 -4.95 -29.64
N ALA A 189 -4.61 -4.71 -30.93
CA ALA A 189 -3.79 -5.60 -31.77
C ALA A 189 -2.36 -5.79 -31.24
N GLN A 190 -1.79 -4.74 -30.62
CA GLN A 190 -0.42 -4.74 -30.06
C GLN A 190 -0.31 -5.53 -28.74
N ALA A 191 -1.45 -5.81 -28.10
CA ALA A 191 -1.55 -6.41 -26.77
C ALA A 191 -2.09 -7.86 -26.80
N SER A 192 -2.16 -8.49 -27.97
CA SER A 192 -2.82 -9.79 -28.14
C SER A 192 -2.23 -10.89 -27.26
N ALA A 193 -0.91 -10.90 -27.05
CA ALA A 193 -0.23 -11.89 -26.23
C ALA A 193 -0.54 -11.70 -24.74
N GLU A 194 -0.55 -10.45 -24.27
CA GLU A 194 -0.84 -10.07 -22.89
C GLU A 194 -2.31 -10.37 -22.54
N LEU A 195 -3.24 -10.08 -23.45
CA LEU A 195 -4.65 -10.44 -23.31
C LEU A 195 -4.85 -11.96 -23.18
N ALA A 196 -4.16 -12.75 -24.01
CA ALA A 196 -4.22 -14.21 -23.92
C ALA A 196 -3.65 -14.73 -22.59
N ALA A 197 -2.53 -14.16 -22.13
CA ALA A 197 -1.89 -14.50 -20.85
C ALA A 197 -2.75 -14.13 -19.64
N ILE A 198 -3.51 -13.04 -19.71
CA ILE A 198 -4.50 -12.66 -18.70
C ILE A 198 -5.66 -13.65 -18.71
N LYS A 199 -6.21 -13.96 -19.89
CA LYS A 199 -7.38 -14.82 -20.04
C LYS A 199 -7.14 -16.24 -19.53
N CYS A 200 -5.96 -16.81 -19.78
CA CYS A 200 -5.65 -18.18 -19.37
C CYS A 200 -5.55 -18.37 -17.85
N ARG A 201 -5.35 -17.29 -17.08
CA ARG A 201 -5.23 -17.30 -15.61
C ARG A 201 -6.49 -16.87 -14.88
N GLU A 202 -7.45 -16.29 -15.60
CA GLU A 202 -8.64 -15.64 -15.04
C GLU A 202 -9.34 -16.46 -13.96
N ARG A 203 -9.65 -17.75 -14.21
CA ARG A 203 -10.38 -18.58 -13.25
C ARG A 203 -9.64 -18.71 -11.92
N ARG A 204 -8.33 -18.90 -11.95
CA ARG A 204 -7.52 -19.04 -10.72
C ARG A 204 -7.51 -17.73 -9.92
N MET A 205 -7.45 -16.59 -10.59
CA MET A 205 -7.38 -15.29 -9.94
C MET A 205 -8.66 -14.91 -9.20
N HIS A 206 -9.78 -15.62 -9.43
CA HIS A 206 -11.02 -15.46 -8.66
C HIS A 206 -11.01 -16.20 -7.31
N THR A 207 -10.01 -17.05 -7.00
CA THR A 207 -10.03 -17.94 -5.82
C THR A 207 -10.31 -17.21 -4.51
N ILE A 208 -9.70 -16.04 -4.26
CA ILE A 208 -9.96 -15.29 -3.02
C ILE A 208 -11.41 -14.78 -2.95
N LEU A 209 -11.96 -14.32 -4.06
CA LEU A 209 -13.36 -13.87 -4.12
C LEU A 209 -14.33 -15.03 -3.91
N ASP A 210 -14.05 -16.19 -4.52
CA ASP A 210 -14.86 -17.40 -4.34
C ASP A 210 -14.86 -17.85 -2.87
N LEU A 211 -13.68 -17.96 -2.24
CA LEU A 211 -13.57 -18.33 -0.83
C LEU A 211 -14.27 -17.31 0.09
N ALA A 212 -14.21 -16.03 -0.25
CA ALA A 212 -14.92 -15.00 0.49
C ALA A 212 -16.45 -15.09 0.32
N ALA A 213 -16.93 -15.33 -0.89
CA ALA A 213 -18.36 -15.51 -1.18
C ALA A 213 -18.94 -16.72 -0.43
N ASP A 214 -18.12 -17.77 -0.25
CA ASP A 214 -18.47 -18.96 0.53
C ASP A 214 -18.34 -18.75 2.06
N GLY A 215 -17.92 -17.56 2.51
CA GLY A 215 -17.75 -17.23 3.92
C GLY A 215 -16.55 -17.91 4.59
N ILE A 216 -15.62 -18.45 3.81
CA ILE A 216 -14.43 -19.17 4.27
C ILE A 216 -13.36 -18.17 4.75
N LEU A 217 -13.19 -17.05 4.01
CA LEU A 217 -12.24 -16.01 4.39
C LEU A 217 -12.94 -14.89 5.18
N PRO A 218 -12.46 -14.56 6.40
CA PRO A 218 -12.98 -13.43 7.14
C PRO A 218 -12.55 -12.10 6.51
N ILE A 219 -13.45 -11.13 6.53
CA ILE A 219 -13.10 -9.75 6.20
C ILE A 219 -12.33 -9.15 7.38
N ARG A 220 -11.18 -8.52 7.08
CA ARG A 220 -10.34 -7.81 8.06
C ARG A 220 -10.12 -6.37 7.65
N ILE A 221 -9.60 -5.58 8.58
CA ILE A 221 -9.06 -4.26 8.27
C ILE A 221 -7.66 -4.48 7.70
N THR A 222 -7.48 -4.15 6.42
CA THR A 222 -6.22 -4.33 5.68
C THR A 222 -5.67 -2.99 5.26
N HIS A 223 -4.37 -2.93 4.99
CA HIS A 223 -3.69 -1.73 4.53
C HIS A 223 -3.98 -1.43 3.06
N ASN A 224 -4.06 -2.47 2.23
CA ASN A 224 -4.30 -2.46 0.78
C ASN A 224 -3.22 -1.80 -0.10
N ASP A 225 -2.21 -1.13 0.47
CA ASP A 225 -1.02 -0.67 -0.26
C ASP A 225 0.26 -0.99 0.51
N THR A 226 0.65 -2.26 0.57
CA THR A 226 1.74 -2.75 1.45
C THR A 226 3.10 -2.76 0.76
N LYS A 227 3.35 -1.78 -0.12
CA LYS A 227 4.68 -1.55 -0.67
C LYS A 227 5.68 -1.29 0.46
N PHE A 228 6.91 -1.75 0.28
CA PHE A 228 7.92 -1.62 1.35
C PHE A 228 8.22 -0.17 1.75
N ASN A 229 8.10 0.78 0.82
CA ASN A 229 8.29 2.21 1.11
C ASN A 229 7.17 2.82 1.99
N ASN A 230 6.08 2.08 2.25
CA ASN A 230 5.08 2.42 3.26
C ASN A 230 5.44 1.89 4.67
N VAL A 231 6.66 1.38 4.85
CA VAL A 231 7.24 1.06 6.16
C VAL A 231 8.41 2.00 6.43
N LEU A 232 8.31 2.79 7.49
CA LEU A 232 9.42 3.56 8.04
C LEU A 232 10.23 2.66 8.97
N LEU A 233 11.53 2.54 8.69
CA LEU A 233 12.51 1.90 9.56
C LEU A 233 13.30 2.95 10.33
N ASP A 234 13.79 2.60 11.53
CA ASP A 234 14.74 3.43 12.27
C ASP A 234 16.14 3.41 11.63
N MET A 235 17.08 4.16 12.20
CA MET A 235 18.47 4.22 11.71
C MET A 235 19.26 2.91 11.86
N GLN A 236 18.66 1.87 12.47
CA GLN A 236 19.20 0.52 12.61
C GLN A 236 18.41 -0.50 11.75
N ASP A 237 17.59 -0.02 10.83
CA ASP A 237 16.71 -0.82 9.95
C ASP A 237 15.71 -1.70 10.72
N LYS A 238 15.18 -1.23 11.86
CA LYS A 238 14.05 -1.86 12.56
C LYS A 238 12.74 -1.17 12.22
N ALA A 239 11.67 -1.95 12.09
CA ALA A 239 10.34 -1.41 11.80
C ALA A 239 9.90 -0.41 12.87
N GLN A 240 9.60 0.82 12.44
CA GLN A 240 9.17 1.89 13.31
C GLN A 240 7.69 2.23 13.10
N CYS A 241 7.24 2.51 11.87
CA CYS A 241 5.86 2.91 11.61
C CYS A 241 5.38 2.48 10.22
N VAL A 242 4.15 1.97 10.12
CA VAL A 242 3.45 1.83 8.84
C VAL A 242 2.78 3.18 8.50
N ILE A 243 2.95 3.64 7.27
CA ILE A 243 2.45 4.93 6.77
C ILE A 243 1.52 4.73 5.57
N ASP A 244 0.96 5.83 5.06
CA ASP A 244 0.01 5.83 3.93
C ASP A 244 -1.31 5.08 4.21
N LEU A 245 -1.98 5.49 5.28
CA LEU A 245 -3.22 4.85 5.76
C LEU A 245 -4.47 5.18 4.91
N ASP A 246 -4.30 5.75 3.70
CA ASP A 246 -5.40 6.23 2.86
C ASP A 246 -6.23 5.11 2.26
N THR A 247 -5.63 3.94 2.15
CA THR A 247 -6.26 2.73 1.61
C THR A 247 -6.60 1.72 2.69
N VAL A 248 -6.49 2.10 3.97
CA VAL A 248 -6.93 1.25 5.08
C VAL A 248 -8.44 1.15 5.07
N MET A 249 -8.93 -0.04 4.76
CA MET A 249 -10.35 -0.36 4.59
C MET A 249 -10.58 -1.87 4.72
N PRO A 250 -11.84 -2.35 4.70
CA PRO A 250 -12.11 -3.78 4.74
C PRO A 250 -11.51 -4.52 3.53
N GLY A 251 -10.94 -5.70 3.77
CA GLY A 251 -10.33 -6.55 2.75
C GLY A 251 -9.94 -7.92 3.30
N TYR A 252 -9.09 -8.64 2.57
CA TYR A 252 -8.57 -9.95 2.98
C TYR A 252 -7.07 -9.89 3.19
N VAL A 253 -6.56 -10.58 4.20
CA VAL A 253 -5.13 -10.61 4.54
C VAL A 253 -4.25 -10.96 3.35
N ALA A 254 -4.72 -11.89 2.50
CA ALA A 254 -3.99 -12.29 1.29
C ALA A 254 -3.68 -11.12 0.36
N TYR A 255 -4.47 -10.04 0.37
CA TYR A 255 -4.20 -8.86 -0.44
C TYR A 255 -2.96 -8.11 0.04
N ASP A 256 -2.87 -7.79 1.32
CA ASP A 256 -1.69 -7.16 1.92
C ASP A 256 -0.45 -8.06 1.79
N PHE A 257 -0.60 -9.35 2.07
CA PHE A 257 0.54 -10.26 1.92
C PHE A 257 1.02 -10.32 0.46
N GLY A 258 0.09 -10.42 -0.50
CA GLY A 258 0.40 -10.46 -1.92
C GLY A 258 1.05 -9.19 -2.46
N ASP A 259 0.53 -8.02 -2.08
CA ASP A 259 1.06 -6.73 -2.57
C ASP A 259 2.43 -6.42 -1.98
N ALA A 260 2.68 -6.83 -0.72
CA ALA A 260 4.01 -6.76 -0.14
C ALA A 260 5.01 -7.64 -0.91
N ILE A 261 4.69 -8.92 -1.12
CA ILE A 261 5.58 -9.84 -1.84
C ILE A 261 5.88 -9.36 -3.26
N ARG A 262 4.88 -8.84 -3.98
CA ARG A 262 5.02 -8.28 -5.33
C ARG A 262 6.17 -7.27 -5.43
N THR A 263 6.39 -6.45 -4.40
CA THR A 263 7.42 -5.42 -4.38
C THR A 263 8.72 -5.84 -3.69
N ILE A 264 8.66 -6.76 -2.74
CA ILE A 264 9.83 -7.14 -1.91
C ILE A 264 10.73 -8.14 -2.64
N ILE A 265 10.15 -9.12 -3.35
CA ILE A 265 10.93 -10.25 -3.86
C ILE A 265 11.29 -10.12 -5.35
N ASN A 266 10.73 -9.13 -6.05
CA ASN A 266 11.10 -8.84 -7.43
C ASN A 266 12.44 -8.11 -7.46
N ARG A 267 13.46 -8.68 -8.13
CA ARG A 267 14.78 -8.06 -8.26
C ARG A 267 14.83 -6.88 -9.23
N ALA A 268 13.79 -6.73 -10.05
CA ALA A 268 13.73 -5.70 -11.08
C ALA A 268 12.64 -4.66 -10.74
N ALA A 269 12.74 -3.50 -11.38
CA ALA A 269 11.71 -2.46 -11.28
C ALA A 269 10.35 -2.94 -11.85
N GLU A 270 9.25 -2.30 -11.43
CA GLU A 270 7.89 -2.62 -11.89
C GLU A 270 7.71 -2.47 -13.41
N ASP A 271 8.54 -1.62 -14.02
CA ASP A 271 8.57 -1.28 -15.44
C ASP A 271 9.83 -1.80 -16.15
N GLU A 272 10.54 -2.80 -15.63
CA GLU A 272 11.74 -3.33 -16.28
C GLU A 272 11.43 -3.84 -17.72
N ALA A 273 12.16 -3.28 -18.69
CA ALA A 273 12.01 -3.65 -20.10
C ALA A 273 12.65 -5.00 -20.43
N ASP A 274 13.74 -5.36 -19.76
CA ASP A 274 14.41 -6.65 -19.90
C ASP A 274 13.78 -7.70 -18.97
N LEU A 275 12.79 -8.41 -19.51
CA LEU A 275 12.04 -9.45 -18.80
C LEU A 275 12.92 -10.60 -18.25
N SER A 276 14.16 -10.75 -18.73
CA SER A 276 15.09 -11.76 -18.21
C SER A 276 15.61 -11.44 -16.81
N LYS A 277 15.59 -10.16 -16.40
CA LYS A 277 16.00 -9.72 -15.06
C LYS A 277 14.93 -9.92 -14.00
N ILE A 278 13.67 -10.09 -14.42
CA ILE A 278 12.54 -10.35 -13.53
C ILE A 278 12.69 -11.77 -12.98
N THR A 279 13.27 -11.83 -11.79
CA THR A 279 13.60 -13.05 -11.05
C THR A 279 13.24 -12.84 -9.59
N LEU A 280 12.94 -13.94 -8.89
CA LEU A 280 12.51 -13.90 -7.50
C LEU A 280 13.69 -14.00 -6.54
N ASN A 281 13.71 -13.14 -5.53
CA ASN A 281 14.60 -13.24 -4.40
C ASN A 281 13.96 -14.07 -3.27
N ILE A 282 13.99 -15.39 -3.42
CA ILE A 282 13.41 -16.35 -2.47
C ILE A 282 13.91 -16.15 -1.02
N PRO A 283 15.20 -15.86 -0.76
CA PRO A 283 15.64 -15.49 0.59
C PRO A 283 14.90 -14.30 1.22
N LEU A 284 14.50 -13.31 0.42
CA LEU A 284 13.69 -12.18 0.93
C LEU A 284 12.25 -12.61 1.20
N PHE A 285 11.69 -13.51 0.40
CA PHE A 285 10.37 -14.10 0.68
C PHE A 285 10.37 -14.81 2.04
N GLU A 286 11.36 -15.67 2.29
CA GLU A 286 11.48 -16.38 3.57
C GLU A 286 11.66 -15.43 4.75
N ALA A 287 12.50 -14.39 4.59
CA ALA A 287 12.73 -13.41 5.63
C ALA A 287 11.45 -12.62 5.95
N TYR A 288 10.74 -12.15 4.91
CA TYR A 288 9.45 -11.46 5.05
C TYR A 288 8.41 -12.36 5.72
N ALA A 289 8.20 -13.58 5.20
CA ALA A 289 7.25 -14.53 5.78
C ALA A 289 7.58 -14.81 7.25
N SER A 290 8.85 -15.01 7.58
CA SER A 290 9.29 -15.22 8.96
C SER A 290 8.93 -14.05 9.88
N GLY A 291 9.19 -12.81 9.45
CA GLY A 291 8.85 -11.62 10.23
C GLY A 291 7.34 -11.39 10.32
N TYR A 292 6.61 -11.64 9.24
CA TYR A 292 5.16 -11.52 9.20
C TYR A 292 4.49 -12.49 10.17
N PHE A 293 4.89 -13.76 10.18
CA PHE A 293 4.33 -14.76 11.06
C PHE A 293 4.77 -14.62 12.52
N GLU A 294 5.83 -13.89 12.87
CA GLU A 294 6.11 -13.53 14.27
C GLU A 294 4.95 -12.76 14.93
N GLU A 295 4.15 -12.06 14.12
CA GLU A 295 3.05 -11.22 14.58
C GLU A 295 1.70 -11.78 14.12
N ALA A 296 1.58 -12.28 12.89
CA ALA A 296 0.30 -12.65 12.33
C ALA A 296 -0.26 -13.99 12.86
N HIS A 297 0.61 -14.88 13.38
CA HIS A 297 0.18 -16.19 13.91
C HIS A 297 -0.85 -16.09 15.04
N TYR A 298 -0.93 -14.95 15.74
CA TYR A 298 -1.89 -14.73 16.82
C TYR A 298 -3.35 -14.64 16.34
N PHE A 299 -3.61 -14.28 15.09
CA PHE A 299 -4.96 -13.98 14.61
C PHE A 299 -5.37 -14.71 13.32
N LEU A 300 -4.40 -15.23 12.56
CA LEU A 300 -4.68 -15.91 11.30
C LEU A 300 -5.36 -17.26 11.50
N THR A 301 -6.37 -17.51 10.68
CA THR A 301 -6.98 -18.84 10.50
C THR A 301 -6.17 -19.70 9.54
N ALA A 302 -6.42 -21.01 9.52
CA ALA A 302 -5.76 -21.92 8.58
C ALA A 302 -6.13 -21.59 7.12
N GLU A 303 -7.38 -21.20 6.90
CA GLU A 303 -7.94 -20.79 5.61
C GLU A 303 -7.24 -19.54 5.07
N GLU A 304 -6.99 -18.55 5.94
CA GLU A 304 -6.24 -17.36 5.54
C GLU A 304 -4.78 -17.68 5.20
N VAL A 305 -4.11 -18.52 5.99
CA VAL A 305 -2.75 -18.98 5.67
C VAL A 305 -2.71 -19.67 4.30
N ASN A 306 -3.68 -20.54 4.02
CA ASN A 306 -3.77 -21.24 2.73
C ASN A 306 -4.03 -20.29 1.55
N SER A 307 -4.71 -19.16 1.80
CA SER A 307 -5.02 -18.14 0.79
C SER A 307 -3.86 -17.21 0.42
N LEU A 308 -2.79 -17.15 1.24
CA LEU A 308 -1.72 -16.17 1.05
C LEU A 308 -1.05 -16.28 -0.33
N ILE A 309 -0.81 -17.51 -0.81
CA ILE A 309 -0.19 -17.73 -2.13
C ILE A 309 -1.12 -17.30 -3.27
N GLU A 310 -2.44 -17.46 -3.11
CA GLU A 310 -3.38 -16.94 -4.11
C GLU A 310 -3.30 -15.41 -4.16
N GLY A 311 -3.06 -14.74 -3.03
CA GLY A 311 -2.78 -13.30 -2.98
C GLY A 311 -1.48 -12.92 -3.68
N VAL A 312 -0.41 -13.68 -3.42
CA VAL A 312 0.91 -13.49 -4.07
C VAL A 312 0.81 -13.56 -5.58
N LEU A 313 -0.05 -14.42 -6.13
CA LEU A 313 -0.29 -14.51 -7.57
C LEU A 313 -1.25 -13.43 -8.08
N LEU A 314 -2.31 -13.16 -7.33
CA LEU A 314 -3.38 -12.24 -7.72
C LEU A 314 -2.89 -10.81 -7.87
N LEU A 315 -2.09 -10.30 -6.94
CA LEU A 315 -1.76 -8.88 -6.90
C LEU A 315 -0.91 -8.41 -8.10
N PRO A 316 0.18 -9.10 -8.50
CA PRO A 316 0.87 -8.77 -9.76
C PRO A 316 -0.01 -9.00 -10.99
N TYR A 317 -0.86 -10.03 -11.01
CA TYR A 317 -1.82 -10.24 -12.10
C TYR A 317 -2.80 -9.07 -12.23
N MET A 318 -3.38 -8.63 -11.13
CA MET A 318 -4.30 -7.51 -11.08
C MET A 318 -3.63 -6.21 -11.52
N GLN A 319 -2.38 -6.00 -11.12
CA GLN A 319 -1.60 -4.85 -11.56
C GLN A 319 -1.33 -4.89 -13.08
N ALA A 320 -1.05 -6.07 -13.65
CA ALA A 320 -0.96 -6.26 -15.10
C ALA A 320 -2.28 -5.89 -15.80
N VAL A 321 -3.42 -6.35 -15.28
CA VAL A 321 -4.75 -6.00 -15.80
C VAL A 321 -4.97 -4.49 -15.78
N ARG A 322 -4.61 -3.82 -14.68
CA ARG A 322 -4.76 -2.36 -14.52
C ARG A 322 -3.89 -1.59 -15.53
N PHE A 323 -2.61 -1.96 -15.67
CA PHE A 323 -1.72 -1.33 -16.65
C PHE A 323 -2.19 -1.56 -18.08
N LEU A 324 -2.64 -2.78 -18.40
CA LEU A 324 -3.10 -3.07 -19.74
C LEU A 324 -4.36 -2.30 -20.09
N THR A 325 -5.30 -2.21 -19.15
CA THR A 325 -6.52 -1.42 -19.30
C THR A 325 -6.16 0.05 -19.61
N ASP A 326 -5.27 0.65 -18.81
CA ASP A 326 -4.87 2.05 -19.04
C ASP A 326 -4.10 2.24 -20.37
N PHE A 327 -3.27 1.29 -20.78
CA PHE A 327 -2.61 1.31 -22.09
C PHE A 327 -3.63 1.33 -23.24
N LEU A 328 -4.68 0.50 -23.15
CA LEU A 328 -5.75 0.43 -24.14
C LEU A 328 -6.68 1.64 -24.12
N GLU A 329 -6.79 2.34 -22.98
CA GLU A 329 -7.59 3.57 -22.83
C GLU A 329 -6.80 4.85 -23.17
N GLY A 330 -5.49 4.76 -23.40
CA GLY A 330 -4.65 5.88 -23.81
C GLY A 330 -3.85 6.56 -22.68
N ASP A 331 -3.44 5.81 -21.65
CA ASP A 331 -2.48 6.21 -20.61
C ASP A 331 -2.91 7.42 -19.77
N HIS A 332 -4.17 7.41 -19.33
CA HIS A 332 -4.80 8.52 -18.62
C HIS A 332 -4.79 8.35 -17.08
N TYR A 333 -4.58 7.14 -16.58
CA TYR A 333 -4.54 6.84 -15.14
C TYR A 333 -3.11 6.88 -14.58
N TYR A 334 -2.18 6.14 -15.20
CA TYR A 334 -0.78 6.08 -14.77
C TYR A 334 0.06 7.10 -15.53
N LYS A 335 1.02 7.72 -14.83
CA LYS A 335 2.04 8.55 -15.50
C LYS A 335 2.91 7.67 -16.38
N VAL A 336 3.06 8.06 -17.64
CA VAL A 336 3.90 7.37 -18.63
C VAL A 336 5.05 8.24 -19.12
N HIS A 337 6.18 7.59 -19.48
CA HIS A 337 7.36 8.27 -20.02
C HIS A 337 7.51 8.09 -21.53
N HIS A 338 6.83 7.09 -22.10
CA HIS A 338 6.74 6.81 -23.53
C HIS A 338 5.42 6.11 -23.85
N ALA A 339 5.07 6.01 -25.13
CA ALA A 339 3.76 5.53 -25.58
C ALA A 339 3.43 4.09 -25.15
N ASP A 340 4.44 3.23 -25.01
CA ASP A 340 4.25 1.81 -24.68
C ASP A 340 4.53 1.49 -23.20
N HIS A 341 4.65 2.52 -22.35
CA HIS A 341 5.15 2.33 -20.99
C HIS A 341 4.26 1.44 -20.14
N ASN A 342 2.93 1.59 -20.25
CA ASN A 342 1.99 0.72 -19.54
C ASN A 342 1.94 -0.70 -20.12
N LEU A 343 2.19 -0.89 -21.43
CA LEU A 343 2.34 -2.22 -22.01
C LEU A 343 3.61 -2.91 -21.50
N GLN A 344 4.72 -2.17 -21.39
CA GLN A 344 5.97 -2.66 -20.78
C GLN A 344 5.76 -3.09 -19.33
N ARG A 345 5.10 -2.26 -18.52
CA ARG A 345 4.71 -2.61 -17.14
C ARG A 345 3.82 -3.86 -17.08
N THR A 346 2.85 -3.98 -17.98
CA THR A 346 2.00 -5.18 -18.10
C THR A 346 2.84 -6.43 -18.31
N ARG A 347 3.80 -6.40 -19.25
CA ARG A 347 4.71 -7.51 -19.53
C ARG A 347 5.57 -7.86 -18.33
N ALA A 348 6.09 -6.86 -17.63
CA ALA A 348 6.89 -7.06 -16.42
C ALA A 348 6.07 -7.76 -15.32
N GLN A 349 4.84 -7.32 -15.08
CA GLN A 349 3.97 -7.94 -14.08
C GLN A 349 3.53 -9.36 -14.47
N LEU A 350 3.20 -9.61 -15.75
CA LEU A 350 2.90 -10.98 -16.21
C LEU A 350 4.10 -11.90 -16.10
N ARG A 351 5.31 -11.40 -16.39
CA ARG A 351 6.54 -12.16 -16.19
C ARG A 351 6.76 -12.50 -14.71
N LEU A 352 6.46 -11.57 -13.81
CA LEU A 352 6.49 -11.82 -12.37
C LEU A 352 5.51 -12.92 -11.97
N VAL A 353 4.26 -12.90 -12.47
CA VAL A 353 3.27 -13.98 -12.25
C VAL A 353 3.82 -15.33 -12.71
N GLU A 354 4.41 -15.41 -13.91
CA GLU A 354 5.01 -16.66 -14.39
C GLU A 354 6.13 -17.16 -13.47
N GLN A 355 6.99 -16.28 -12.98
CA GLN A 355 8.04 -16.65 -12.04
C GLN A 355 7.47 -17.17 -10.73
N LEU A 356 6.41 -16.54 -10.22
CA LEU A 356 5.72 -16.97 -9.00
C LEU A 356 5.04 -18.33 -9.17
N GLU A 357 4.41 -18.59 -10.32
CA GLU A 357 3.82 -19.90 -10.65
C GLU A 357 4.87 -21.01 -10.69
N VAL A 358 6.05 -20.73 -11.27
CA VAL A 358 7.15 -21.71 -11.34
C VAL A 358 7.68 -22.06 -9.94
N HIS A 359 7.80 -21.08 -9.05
CA HIS A 359 8.35 -21.27 -7.70
C HIS A 359 7.28 -21.51 -6.64
N GLU A 360 6.01 -21.60 -7.02
CA GLU A 360 4.89 -21.75 -6.09
C GLU A 360 5.09 -22.92 -5.08
N PRO A 361 5.56 -24.12 -5.47
CA PRO A 361 5.81 -25.19 -4.52
C PRO A 361 6.83 -24.81 -3.43
N GLU A 362 7.90 -24.10 -3.80
CA GLU A 362 8.93 -23.64 -2.87
C GLU A 362 8.39 -22.55 -1.93
N LEU A 363 7.60 -21.60 -2.46
CA LEU A 363 6.98 -20.54 -1.67
C LEU A 363 5.98 -21.13 -0.64
N ARG A 364 5.19 -22.13 -1.03
CA ARG A 364 4.29 -22.86 -0.13
C ARG A 364 5.06 -23.60 0.96
N GLU A 365 6.13 -24.31 0.60
CA GLU A 365 6.96 -25.02 1.58
C GLU A 365 7.58 -24.05 2.62
N ILE A 366 8.00 -22.85 2.19
CA ILE A 366 8.51 -21.82 3.09
C ILE A 366 7.42 -21.37 4.06
N ILE A 367 6.21 -21.06 3.58
CA ILE A 367 5.09 -20.67 4.46
C ILE A 367 4.80 -21.79 5.48
N ASP A 368 4.68 -23.04 5.02
CA ASP A 368 4.41 -24.18 5.89
C ASP A 368 5.50 -24.34 6.97
N ARG A 369 6.77 -24.21 6.58
CA ARG A 369 7.91 -24.30 7.50
C ARG A 369 7.87 -23.20 8.55
N VAL A 370 7.57 -21.97 8.15
CA VAL A 370 7.49 -20.82 9.07
C VAL A 370 6.30 -20.98 10.02
N VAL A 371 5.12 -21.34 9.50
CA VAL A 371 3.89 -21.51 10.30
C VAL A 371 4.04 -22.60 11.35
N ARG A 372 4.68 -23.74 11.02
CA ARG A 372 4.93 -24.84 11.97
C ARG A 372 5.71 -24.43 13.22
N GLN A 373 6.45 -23.33 13.19
CA GLN A 373 7.18 -22.82 14.36
C GLN A 373 6.24 -22.33 15.47
N TYR A 374 4.99 -21.98 15.12
CA TYR A 374 4.00 -21.37 16.02
C TYR A 374 2.82 -22.31 16.37
N GLN A 375 2.75 -23.50 15.77
CA GLN A 375 1.67 -24.49 16.01
C GLN A 375 1.95 -25.41 17.21
N LYS A 376 2.51 -24.89 18.31
CA LYS A 376 2.85 -25.68 19.51
C LYS A 376 1.67 -25.92 20.45
#